data_AF-A0A3D5Q597-F1
#
_entry.id   AF-A0A3D5Q597-F1
#
_cell.length_a   1.000
_cell.length_b   1.000
_cell.length_c   1.000
_cell.angle_alpha   90.00
_cell.angle_beta   90.00
_cell.angle_gamma   90.00
#
_symmetry.space_group_name_H-M   'P 1'
#
loop_
_entity.id
_entity.type
_entity.pdbx_description
1 polymer ?
#
loop_
_entity_poly.entity_id
_entity_poly.type
_entity_poly.pdbx_seq_one_letter_code
_entity_poly.pdbx_strand_id
1 'polypeptide(L)'
;PPPRLPGLQHHFFQLMSQEIRGSHQLSILLSKNTAEERIAALLLSLSSRFQRRRMSGTAFSLPMARNDIANFLGLAVETVSRVFTRFQNQG
;
A
#
# COMPACT_ATOMS: atom_id res chain seq x y z
N PRO A 1 4.22 42.10 -13.51
CA PRO A 1 3.44 40.85 -13.70
C PRO A 1 4.36 39.60 -13.63
N PRO A 2 4.17 38.69 -12.65
CA PRO A 2 5.05 37.54 -12.46
C PRO A 2 4.79 36.44 -13.53
N PRO A 3 5.77 35.57 -13.82
CA PRO A 3 5.70 34.60 -14.91
C PRO A 3 4.81 33.41 -14.55
N ARG A 4 3.92 33.03 -15.47
CA ARG A 4 3.10 31.80 -15.38
C ARG A 4 3.98 30.62 -15.84
N LEU A 5 4.46 29.80 -14.90
CA LEU A 5 5.20 28.56 -15.17
C LEU A 5 4.22 27.43 -15.56
N PRO A 6 4.12 27.01 -16.84
CA PRO A 6 3.05 26.12 -17.32
C PRO A 6 3.20 24.65 -16.92
N GLY A 7 4.27 24.26 -16.23
CA GLY A 7 4.55 22.86 -15.85
C GLY A 7 4.11 22.48 -14.44
N LEU A 8 3.91 23.46 -13.55
CA LEU A 8 3.67 23.19 -12.12
C LEU A 8 2.29 22.58 -11.91
N GLN A 9 1.26 23.12 -12.58
CA GLN A 9 -0.10 22.57 -12.45
C GLN A 9 -0.21 21.13 -12.95
N HIS A 10 0.45 20.78 -14.06
CA HIS A 10 0.41 19.43 -14.60
C HIS A 10 1.15 18.45 -13.69
N HIS A 11 2.33 18.84 -13.18
CA HIS A 11 3.09 18.03 -12.23
C HIS A 11 2.33 17.86 -10.91
N PHE A 12 1.69 18.91 -10.42
CA PHE A 12 0.84 18.87 -9.23
C PHE A 12 -0.38 17.96 -9.44
N PHE A 13 -1.05 18.05 -10.60
CA PHE A 13 -2.14 17.13 -10.96
C PHE A 13 -1.68 15.68 -11.11
N GLN A 14 -0.47 15.43 -11.60
CA GLN A 14 0.11 14.10 -11.68
C GLN A 14 0.45 13.54 -10.30
N LEU A 15 1.05 14.34 -9.43
CA LEU A 15 1.36 13.97 -8.05
C LEU A 15 0.08 13.70 -7.26
N MET A 16 -0.92 14.58 -7.36
CA MET A 16 -2.25 14.36 -6.77
C MET A 16 -2.94 13.14 -7.39
N SER A 17 -2.88 12.95 -8.71
CA SER A 17 -3.43 11.75 -9.36
C SER A 17 -2.73 10.47 -8.93
N GLN A 18 -1.43 10.50 -8.64
CA GLN A 18 -0.70 9.34 -8.12
C GLN A 18 -1.08 9.03 -6.68
N GLU A 19 -1.24 10.06 -5.84
CA GLU A 19 -1.77 9.91 -4.47
C GLU A 19 -3.21 9.38 -4.48
N ILE A 20 -4.07 9.90 -5.36
CA ILE A 20 -5.47 9.47 -5.55
C ILE A 20 -5.52 8.03 -6.09
N ARG A 21 -4.70 7.65 -7.07
CA ARG A 21 -4.63 6.27 -7.58
C ARG A 21 -4.13 5.29 -6.52
N GLY A 22 -3.16 5.72 -5.70
CA GLY A 22 -2.67 4.93 -4.57
C GLY A 22 -3.72 4.68 -3.49
N SER A 23 -4.70 5.58 -3.35
CA SER A 23 -5.80 5.46 -2.37
C SER A 23 -7.04 4.75 -2.95
N HIS A 24 -7.32 4.87 -4.26
CA HIS A 24 -8.42 4.14 -4.91
C HIS A 24 -8.19 2.62 -5.02
N GLN A 25 -6.94 2.18 -5.23
CA GLN A 25 -6.64 0.76 -5.38
C GLN A 25 -6.89 -0.02 -4.08
N LEU A 26 -6.72 0.64 -2.93
CA LEU A 26 -6.99 0.05 -1.63
C LEU A 26 -8.49 -0.04 -1.32
N SER A 27 -9.28 0.95 -1.77
CA SER A 27 -10.73 0.96 -1.54
C SER A 27 -11.46 -0.17 -2.28
N ILE A 28 -11.00 -0.54 -3.48
CA ILE A 28 -11.51 -1.69 -4.25
C ILE A 28 -11.17 -3.03 -3.55
N LEU A 29 -10.06 -3.08 -2.81
CA LEU A 29 -9.63 -4.27 -2.08
C LEU A 29 -10.49 -4.59 -0.85
N LEU A 30 -11.33 -3.68 -0.38
CA LEU A 30 -12.10 -3.86 0.85
C LEU A 30 -13.49 -4.48 0.62
N SER A 31 -14.00 -4.51 -0.63
CA SER A 31 -15.41 -4.86 -0.88
C SER A 31 -15.70 -6.34 -1.17
N LYS A 32 -14.69 -7.18 -1.49
CA LYS A 32 -14.88 -8.60 -1.86
C LYS A 32 -13.77 -9.56 -1.42
N ASN A 33 -12.76 -9.10 -0.69
CA ASN A 33 -11.56 -9.90 -0.42
C ASN A 33 -11.52 -10.47 1.00
N THR A 34 -11.02 -11.69 1.12
CA THR A 34 -10.66 -12.35 2.38
C THR A 34 -9.54 -11.60 3.10
N ALA A 35 -9.34 -11.90 4.39
CA ALA A 35 -8.23 -11.33 5.16
C ALA A 35 -6.86 -11.61 4.51
N GLU A 36 -6.69 -12.77 3.89
CA GLU A 36 -5.48 -13.15 3.18
C GLU A 36 -5.22 -12.29 1.95
N GLU A 37 -6.23 -12.12 1.10
CA GLU A 37 -6.14 -11.30 -0.11
C GLU A 37 -5.86 -9.83 0.23
N ARG A 38 -6.48 -9.30 1.29
CA ARG A 38 -6.23 -7.94 1.78
C ARG A 38 -4.78 -7.75 2.22
N ILE A 39 -4.23 -8.71 2.97
CA ILE A 39 -2.85 -8.66 3.46
C ILE A 39 -1.86 -8.89 2.30
N ALA A 40 -2.12 -9.83 1.40
CA ALA A 40 -1.31 -10.06 0.21
C ALA A 40 -1.24 -8.81 -0.68
N ALA A 41 -2.37 -8.14 -0.90
CA ALA A 41 -2.40 -6.93 -1.70
C ALA A 41 -1.70 -5.75 -1.04
N LEU A 42 -1.77 -5.63 0.30
CA LEU A 42 -0.96 -4.66 1.05
C LEU A 42 0.54 -4.91 0.80
N LEU A 43 0.98 -6.16 0.91
CA LEU A 43 2.38 -6.56 0.69
C LEU A 43 2.83 -6.28 -0.74
N LEU A 44 2.00 -6.58 -1.75
CA LEU A 44 2.28 -6.28 -3.16
C LEU A 44 2.35 -4.77 -3.42
N SER A 45 1.46 -3.99 -2.82
CA SER A 45 1.48 -2.53 -2.91
C SER A 45 2.76 -1.94 -2.28
N LEU A 46 3.17 -2.46 -1.13
CA LEU A 46 4.43 -2.08 -0.48
C LEU A 46 5.63 -2.46 -1.35
N SER A 47 5.69 -3.70 -1.85
CA SER A 47 6.75 -4.18 -2.76
C SER A 47 6.90 -3.26 -3.97
N SER A 48 5.81 -2.94 -4.66
CA SER A 48 5.83 -2.02 -5.81
C SER A 48 6.29 -0.60 -5.44
N ARG A 49 5.91 -0.10 -4.25
CA ARG A 49 6.40 1.20 -3.74
C ARG A 49 7.90 1.17 -3.44
N PHE A 50 8.42 0.10 -2.84
CA PHE A 50 9.86 -0.06 -2.56
C PHE A 50 10.69 -0.21 -3.84
N GLN A 51 10.21 -0.98 -4.82
CA GLN A 51 10.85 -1.12 -6.14
C GLN A 51 10.98 0.23 -6.86
N ARG A 52 9.93 1.07 -6.83
CA ARG A 52 9.97 2.43 -7.40
C ARG A 52 11.02 3.33 -6.74
N ARG A 53 11.39 3.05 -5.49
CA ARG A 53 12.46 3.75 -4.76
C ARG A 53 13.85 3.11 -4.94
N ARG A 54 14.00 2.14 -5.86
CA ARG A 54 15.22 1.31 -6.05
C ARG A 54 15.65 0.57 -4.79
N MET A 55 14.71 0.27 -3.90
CA MET A 55 14.93 -0.59 -2.73
C MET A 55 14.55 -2.03 -3.07
N SER A 56 14.94 -2.98 -2.22
CA SER A 56 14.58 -4.39 -2.42
C SER A 56 13.06 -4.56 -2.38
N GLY A 57 12.48 -5.01 -3.50
CA GLY A 57 11.05 -5.31 -3.60
C GLY A 57 10.65 -6.63 -2.95
N THR A 58 11.63 -7.47 -2.61
CA THR A 58 11.44 -8.81 -2.04
C THR A 58 11.82 -8.89 -0.57
N ALA A 59 12.62 -7.95 -0.07
CA ALA A 59 13.00 -7.87 1.34
C ALA A 59 12.86 -6.43 1.84
N PHE A 60 11.81 -6.18 2.62
CA PHE A 60 11.57 -4.88 3.24
C PHE A 60 10.98 -5.04 4.64
N SER A 61 11.34 -4.12 5.54
CA SER A 61 10.68 -4.03 6.84
C SER A 61 9.35 -3.32 6.67
N LEU A 62 8.29 -3.87 7.27
CA LEU A 62 7.02 -3.16 7.38
C LEU A 62 7.24 -1.92 8.27
N PRO A 63 6.90 -0.71 7.79
CA PRO A 63 7.15 0.54 8.52
C PRO A 63 6.15 0.77 9.66
N MET A 64 5.25 -0.18 9.92
CA MET A 64 4.08 -0.02 10.77
C MET A 64 3.87 -1.27 11.64
N ALA A 65 3.26 -1.12 12.81
CA ALA A 65 2.99 -2.23 13.71
C ALA A 65 1.84 -3.09 13.21
N ARG A 66 1.73 -4.34 13.72
CA ARG A 66 0.61 -5.23 13.38
C ARG A 66 -0.76 -4.63 13.71
N ASN A 67 -0.85 -3.81 14.77
CA ASN A 67 -2.06 -3.07 15.13
C ASN A 67 -2.43 -2.02 14.08
N ASP A 68 -1.45 -1.31 13.53
CA ASP A 68 -1.70 -0.31 12.48
C ASP A 68 -2.20 -0.98 11.20
N ILE A 69 -1.62 -2.14 10.84
CA ILE A 69 -2.08 -2.96 9.71
C ILE A 69 -3.52 -3.43 9.91
N ALA A 70 -3.82 -3.92 11.12
CA ALA A 70 -5.15 -4.37 11.50
C ALA A 70 -6.18 -3.24 11.37
N ASN A 71 -5.86 -2.06 11.90
CA ASN A 71 -6.70 -0.87 11.81
C ASN A 71 -6.88 -0.41 10.35
N PHE A 72 -5.79 -0.37 9.58
CA PHE A 72 -5.80 0.06 8.18
C PHE A 72 -6.62 -0.87 7.28
N LEU A 73 -6.57 -2.18 7.52
CA LEU A 73 -7.32 -3.18 6.75
C LEU A 73 -8.71 -3.45 7.34
N GLY A 74 -9.07 -2.89 8.50
CA GLY A 74 -10.30 -3.25 9.21
C GLY A 74 -10.36 -4.75 9.54
N LEU A 75 -9.25 -5.30 10.04
CA LEU A 75 -9.09 -6.69 10.48
C LEU A 75 -8.75 -6.72 11.97
N ALA A 76 -8.98 -7.86 12.62
CA ALA A 76 -8.44 -8.08 13.97
C ALA A 76 -6.91 -8.30 13.90
N VAL A 77 -6.18 -7.80 14.89
CA VAL A 77 -4.72 -8.00 14.97
C VAL A 77 -4.33 -9.49 15.00
N GLU A 78 -5.14 -10.33 15.64
CA GLU A 78 -4.95 -11.78 15.66
C GLU A 78 -5.08 -12.39 14.26
N THR A 79 -6.03 -11.92 13.45
CA THR A 79 -6.20 -12.34 12.05
C THR A 79 -4.97 -11.97 11.24
N VAL A 80 -4.47 -10.74 11.40
CA VAL A 80 -3.24 -10.29 10.74
C VAL A 80 -2.08 -11.23 11.11
N SER A 81 -1.88 -11.50 12.41
CA SER A 81 -0.82 -12.39 12.88
C SER A 81 -0.93 -13.80 12.29
N ARG A 82 -2.14 -14.40 12.32
CA ARG A 82 -2.39 -15.75 11.77
C ARG A 82 -2.08 -15.82 10.27
N VAL A 83 -2.50 -14.83 9.49
CA VAL A 83 -2.23 -14.79 8.05
C VAL A 83 -0.73 -14.65 7.77
N PHE A 84 -0.03 -13.79 8.50
CA PHE A 84 1.43 -13.67 8.38
C PHE A 84 2.15 -15.00 8.68
N THR A 85 1.77 -15.70 9.75
CA THR A 85 2.32 -17.03 10.05
C THR A 85 2.01 -18.03 8.94
N ARG A 86 0.80 -18.02 8.39
CA ARG A 86 0.44 -18.90 7.28
C ARG A 86 1.26 -18.63 6.03
N PHE A 87 1.47 -17.37 5.66
CA PHE A 87 2.34 -17.00 4.53
C PHE A 87 3.79 -17.44 4.76
N GLN A 88 4.31 -17.32 5.99
CA GLN A 88 5.64 -17.82 6.33
C GLN A 88 5.77 -19.34 6.19
N ASN A 89 4.71 -20.10 6.52
CA ASN A 89 4.70 -21.56 6.37
C ASN A 89 4.50 -22.03 4.93
N GLN A 90 4.05 -21.15 4.03
CA GLN A 90 3.76 -21.45 2.62
C GLN A 90 4.89 -21.04 1.66
N GLY A 91 5.87 -20.25 2.13
CA GLY A 91 7.08 -19.87 1.39
C GLY A 91 8.25 -20.77 1.73
#